data_AF-A0A923E4G2-F1
#
_entry.id   AF-A0A923E4G2-F1
#
_cell.length_a   1.000
_cell.length_b   1.000
_cell.length_c   1.000
_cell.angle_alpha   90.00
_cell.angle_beta   90.00
_cell.angle_gamma   90.00
#
_symmetry.space_group_name_H-M   'P 1'
#
loop_
_entity.id
_entity.type
_entity.pdbx_description
1 polymer ?
#
loop_
_entity_poly.entity_id
_entity_poly.type
_entity_poly.pdbx_seq_one_letter_code
_entity_poly.pdbx_strand_id
1 'polypeptide(L)'
;MSIETAMTLGAQTAAAGDVSEARSAIGDGVSALESTLGAHASGITGEGMVLFLRCVDEWCAAYRTLEADYAHYADSLITVDRTTARTDDEVRGALALREAQERLASRLGALL
;
A
#
# COMPACT_ATOMS: atom_id res chain seq x y z
N MET A 1 16.04 16.52 -19.89
CA MET A 1 15.70 15.09 -19.80
C MET A 1 14.64 14.99 -18.72
N SER A 2 13.39 15.27 -19.07
CA SER A 2 12.28 15.25 -18.10
C SER A 2 11.80 13.83 -17.97
N ILE A 3 11.91 13.28 -16.77
CA ILE A 3 11.28 12.02 -16.40
C ILE A 3 9.78 12.34 -16.26
N GLU A 4 9.07 12.45 -17.38
CA GLU A 4 7.64 12.16 -17.40
C GLU A 4 7.53 10.64 -17.42
N THR A 5 7.71 10.00 -16.26
CA THR A 5 7.05 8.72 -16.04
C THR A 5 5.57 9.07 -16.05
N ALA A 6 4.91 8.88 -17.18
CA ALA A 6 3.45 8.99 -17.26
C ALA A 6 2.88 8.00 -16.23
N MET A 7 2.54 8.49 -15.05
CA MET A 7 1.94 7.68 -14.01
C MET A 7 0.53 7.30 -14.50
N THR A 8 0.33 6.01 -14.77
CA THR A 8 -1.00 5.49 -15.06
C THR A 8 -1.81 5.51 -13.76
N LEU A 9 -2.78 6.42 -13.66
CA LEU A 9 -3.74 6.46 -12.55
C LEU A 9 -4.37 5.08 -12.33
N GLY A 10 -4.29 4.57 -11.10
CA GLY A 10 -4.79 3.24 -10.74
C GLY A 10 -3.73 2.13 -10.74
N ALA A 11 -2.54 2.37 -11.29
CA ALA A 11 -1.47 1.37 -11.29
C ALA A 11 -0.93 1.09 -9.89
N GLN A 12 -0.85 2.10 -9.01
CA GLN A 12 -0.41 1.89 -7.63
C GLN A 12 -1.49 1.15 -6.82
N THR A 13 -2.77 1.44 -7.09
CA THR A 13 -3.90 0.74 -6.48
C THR A 13 -3.92 -0.74 -6.90
N ALA A 14 -3.60 -1.04 -8.16
CA ALA A 14 -3.43 -2.43 -8.61
C ALA A 14 -2.27 -3.12 -7.87
N ALA A 15 -1.11 -2.48 -7.78
CA ALA A 15 0.03 -2.99 -7.03
C ALA A 15 -0.27 -3.18 -5.53
N ALA A 16 -1.11 -2.32 -4.93
CA ALA A 16 -1.58 -2.49 -3.55
C ALA A 16 -2.44 -3.75 -3.38
N GLY A 17 -3.19 -4.14 -4.43
CA GLY A 17 -3.89 -5.41 -4.52
C GLY A 17 -2.91 -6.59 -4.45
N ASP A 18 -1.87 -6.57 -5.28
CA ASP A 18 -0.83 -7.62 -5.30
C ASP A 18 -0.10 -7.74 -3.96
N VAL A 19 0.20 -6.61 -3.32
CA VAL A 19 0.82 -6.55 -1.97
C VAL A 19 -0.11 -7.17 -0.92
N SER A 20 -1.43 -6.93 -1.03
CA SER A 20 -2.43 -7.51 -0.14
C SER A 20 -2.60 -9.01 -0.36
N GLU A 21 -2.51 -9.48 -1.61
CA GLU A 21 -2.51 -10.90 -1.94
C GLU A 21 -1.27 -11.60 -1.38
N ALA A 22 -0.09 -11.00 -1.54
CA ALA A 22 1.15 -11.50 -0.94
C ALA A 22 1.05 -11.61 0.59
N ARG A 23 0.46 -10.61 1.25
CA ARG A 23 0.18 -10.66 2.70
C ARG A 23 -0.72 -11.85 3.06
N SER A 24 -1.78 -12.09 2.29
CA SER A 24 -2.68 -13.24 2.51
C SER A 24 -1.93 -14.56 2.39
N ALA A 25 -1.14 -14.73 1.32
CA ALA A 25 -0.37 -15.94 1.08
C ALA A 25 0.64 -16.23 2.21
N ILE A 26 1.26 -15.19 2.78
CA ILE A 26 2.15 -15.35 3.94
C ILE A 26 1.34 -15.80 5.17
N GLY A 27 0.15 -15.23 5.40
CA GLY A 27 -0.72 -15.65 6.51
C GLY A 27 -1.16 -17.12 6.44
N ASP A 28 -1.46 -17.62 5.25
CA ASP A 28 -1.75 -19.04 5.03
C ASP A 28 -0.51 -19.91 5.33
N GLY A 29 0.68 -19.46 4.91
CA GLY A 29 1.95 -20.13 5.22
C GLY A 29 2.26 -20.18 6.71
N VAL A 30 1.99 -19.10 7.44
CA VAL A 30 2.13 -19.03 8.91
C VAL A 30 1.16 -19.98 9.59
N SER A 31 -0.10 -20.01 9.17
CA SER A 31 -1.11 -20.94 9.70
C SER A 31 -0.69 -22.40 9.51
N ALA A 32 -0.09 -22.73 8.37
CA ALA A 32 0.47 -24.06 8.12
C ALA A 32 1.64 -24.39 9.06
N LEU A 33 2.55 -23.43 9.28
CA LEU A 33 3.67 -23.58 10.22
C LEU A 33 3.19 -23.79 11.65
N GLU A 34 2.19 -23.03 12.12
CA GLU A 34 1.59 -23.22 13.44
C GLU A 34 1.02 -24.62 13.62
N SER A 35 0.31 -25.13 12.61
CA SER A 35 -0.25 -26.48 12.60
C SER A 35 0.85 -27.56 12.71
N THR A 36 1.93 -27.42 11.91
CA THR A 36 3.07 -28.35 11.96
C THR A 36 3.80 -28.30 13.30
N LEU A 37 4.07 -27.11 13.84
CA LEU A 37 4.76 -26.97 15.12
C LEU A 37 3.90 -27.52 16.27
N GLY A 38 2.59 -27.26 16.26
CA GLY A 38 1.64 -27.78 17.24
C GLY A 38 1.55 -29.31 17.25
N ALA A 39 1.64 -29.95 16.07
CA ALA A 39 1.62 -31.41 15.97
C ALA A 39 2.81 -32.07 16.69
N HIS A 40 3.98 -31.41 16.72
CA HIS A 40 5.19 -31.94 17.33
C HIS A 40 5.44 -31.43 18.77
N ALA A 41 4.71 -30.40 19.20
CA ALA A 41 4.90 -29.78 20.51
C ALA A 41 4.69 -30.76 21.69
N SER A 42 3.81 -31.75 21.55
CA SER A 42 3.50 -32.73 22.60
C SER A 42 4.71 -33.63 22.99
N GLY A 43 5.70 -33.77 22.10
CA GLY A 43 6.92 -34.53 22.36
C GLY A 43 8.04 -33.72 23.02
N ILE A 44 7.87 -32.41 23.17
CA ILE A 44 8.87 -31.51 23.72
C ILE A 44 8.68 -31.41 25.23
N THR A 45 9.75 -31.57 26.00
CA THR A 45 9.69 -31.53 27.47
C THR A 45 10.84 -30.73 28.08
N GLY A 46 10.67 -30.33 29.35
CA GLY A 46 11.72 -29.64 30.12
C GLY A 46 12.19 -28.34 29.46
N GLU A 47 13.50 -28.13 29.47
CA GLU A 47 14.15 -26.95 28.89
C GLU A 47 13.88 -26.79 27.38
N GLY A 48 13.69 -27.90 26.65
CA GLY A 48 13.32 -27.86 25.24
C GLY A 48 11.99 -27.14 25.00
N MET A 49 11.02 -27.26 25.91
CA MET A 49 9.73 -26.58 25.79
C MET A 49 9.88 -25.07 25.96
N VAL A 50 10.76 -24.63 26.87
CA VAL A 50 11.04 -23.20 27.07
C VAL A 50 11.67 -22.59 25.82
N LEU A 51 12.64 -23.29 25.21
CA LEU A 51 13.27 -22.84 23.96
C LEU A 51 12.29 -22.81 22.79
N PHE A 52 11.41 -23.82 22.71
CA PHE A 52 10.35 -23.89 21.70
C PHE A 52 9.38 -22.72 21.81
N LEU A 53 8.85 -22.46 23.01
CA LEU A 53 7.91 -21.35 23.24
C LEU A 53 8.56 -20.00 22.93
N ARG A 54 9.82 -19.79 23.32
CA ARG A 54 10.55 -18.56 22.98
C ARG A 54 10.70 -18.38 21.47
N CYS A 55 11.04 -19.45 20.75
CA CYS A 55 11.15 -19.42 19.29
C CYS A 55 9.80 -19.06 18.63
N VAL A 56 8.70 -19.66 19.10
CA VAL A 56 7.35 -19.34 18.63
C VAL A 56 7.01 -17.87 18.90
N ASP A 57 7.29 -17.35 20.10
CA ASP A 57 7.02 -15.95 20.45
C ASP A 57 7.80 -14.96 19.56
N GLU A 58 9.10 -15.20 19.37
CA GLU A 58 9.96 -14.38 18.50
C GLU A 58 9.47 -14.40 17.05
N TRP A 59 9.08 -15.57 16.56
CA TRP A 59 8.53 -15.73 15.22
C TRP A 59 7.18 -15.02 15.06
N CYS A 60 6.25 -15.18 16.00
CA CYS A 60 4.97 -14.47 15.98
C CYS A 60 5.16 -12.95 16.03
N ALA A 61 6.15 -12.46 16.78
CA ALA A 61 6.49 -11.04 16.82
C ALA A 61 7.04 -10.53 15.47
N ALA A 62 7.93 -11.30 14.83
CA ALA A 62 8.44 -10.99 13.51
C ALA A 62 7.32 -10.99 12.45
N TYR A 63 6.40 -11.96 12.51
CA TYR A 63 5.28 -12.03 11.60
C TYR A 63 4.33 -10.84 11.74
N ARG A 64 3.96 -10.44 12.97
CA ARG A 64 3.12 -9.24 13.18
C ARG A 64 3.76 -7.97 12.63
N THR A 65 5.08 -7.86 12.72
CA THR A 65 5.83 -6.73 12.15
C THR A 65 5.72 -6.75 10.62
N LEU A 66 6.00 -7.90 10.01
CA LEU A 66 5.90 -8.08 8.56
C LEU A 66 4.47 -7.80 8.05
N GLU A 67 3.45 -8.29 8.75
CA GLU A 67 2.05 -8.06 8.41
C GLU A 67 1.70 -6.56 8.42
N ALA A 68 2.16 -5.82 9.42
CA ALA A 68 1.99 -4.38 9.52
C ALA A 68 2.71 -3.64 8.37
N ASP A 69 3.92 -4.08 8.01
CA ASP A 69 4.69 -3.50 6.91
C ASP A 69 3.98 -3.68 5.56
N TYR A 70 3.43 -4.87 5.28
CA TYR A 70 2.63 -5.11 4.07
C TYR A 70 1.39 -4.22 4.02
N ALA A 71 0.67 -4.11 5.15
CA ALA A 71 -0.52 -3.26 5.24
C ALA A 71 -0.17 -1.79 5.02
N HIS A 72 0.91 -1.30 5.64
CA HIS A 72 1.37 0.07 5.49
C HIS A 72 1.82 0.37 4.06
N TYR A 73 2.52 -0.57 3.41
CA TYR A 73 2.96 -0.40 2.03
C TYR A 73 1.79 -0.34 1.05
N ALA A 74 0.79 -1.23 1.19
CA ALA A 74 -0.42 -1.20 0.37
C ALA A 74 -1.19 0.13 0.53
N ASP A 75 -1.35 0.63 1.76
CA ASP A 75 -2.01 1.92 2.02
C ASP A 75 -1.24 3.11 1.42
N SER A 76 0.10 3.05 1.47
CA SER A 76 0.96 4.07 0.86
C SER A 76 0.77 4.14 -0.66
N LEU A 77 0.67 2.99 -1.33
CA LEU A 77 0.42 2.92 -2.77
C LEU A 77 -0.95 3.51 -3.15
N ILE A 78 -2.00 3.18 -2.38
CA ILE A 78 -3.35 3.76 -2.58
C ILE A 78 -3.31 5.28 -2.36
N THR A 79 -2.55 5.74 -1.37
CA THR A 79 -2.37 7.17 -1.08
C THR A 79 -1.68 7.89 -2.23
N VAL A 80 -0.69 7.28 -2.88
CA VAL A 80 -0.02 7.85 -4.05
C VAL A 80 -1.01 8.04 -5.21
N ASP A 81 -1.83 7.06 -5.53
CA ASP A 81 -2.84 7.20 -6.58
C ASP A 81 -3.88 8.29 -6.24
N ARG A 82 -4.35 8.31 -4.99
CA ARG A 82 -5.33 9.32 -4.54
C ARG A 82 -4.76 10.74 -4.60
N THR A 83 -3.52 10.92 -4.16
CA THR A 83 -2.85 12.24 -4.17
C THR A 83 -2.54 12.70 -5.59
N THR A 84 -2.17 11.78 -6.48
CA THR A 84 -2.00 12.04 -7.90
C THR A 84 -3.32 12.48 -8.55
N ALA A 85 -4.40 11.72 -8.34
CA ALA A 85 -5.73 12.05 -8.87
C ALA A 85 -6.19 13.45 -8.44
N ARG A 86 -6.03 13.77 -7.16
CA ARG A 86 -6.38 15.09 -6.62
C ARG A 86 -5.58 16.21 -7.26
N THR A 87 -4.27 16.01 -7.41
CA THR A 87 -3.38 17.01 -8.01
C THR A 87 -3.74 17.26 -9.47
N ASP A 88 -4.06 16.20 -10.23
CA ASP A 88 -4.50 16.31 -11.63
C ASP A 88 -5.82 17.10 -11.76
N ASP A 89 -6.77 16.88 -10.85
CA ASP A 89 -8.04 17.61 -10.82
C ASP A 89 -7.85 19.09 -10.46
N GLU A 90 -6.98 19.40 -9.50
CA GLU A 90 -6.62 20.77 -9.11
C GLU A 90 -5.96 21.53 -10.29
N VAL A 91 -5.02 20.89 -10.99
CA VAL A 91 -4.36 21.47 -12.18
C VAL A 91 -5.36 21.71 -13.30
N ARG A 92 -6.24 20.73 -13.58
CA ARG A 92 -7.28 20.87 -14.61
C ARG A 92 -8.25 22.02 -14.28
N GLY A 93 -8.65 22.16 -13.02
CA GLY A 93 -9.49 23.25 -12.55
C GLY A 93 -8.83 24.62 -12.71
N ALA A 94 -7.55 24.73 -12.36
CA ALA A 94 -6.78 25.97 -12.49
C ALA A 94 -6.63 26.40 -13.96
N LEU A 95 -6.37 25.46 -14.86
CA LEU A 95 -6.29 25.72 -16.31
C LEU A 95 -7.63 26.17 -16.88
N ALA A 96 -8.73 25.48 -16.53
CA ALA A 96 -10.07 25.85 -16.97
C ALA A 96 -10.48 27.26 -16.50
N LEU A 97 -10.13 27.62 -15.26
CA LEU A 97 -10.36 28.96 -14.73
C LEU A 97 -9.55 30.01 -15.50
N ARG A 98 -8.27 29.75 -15.77
CA ARG A 98 -7.41 30.64 -16.54
C ARG A 98 -7.96 30.87 -17.94
N GLU A 99 -8.36 29.82 -18.65
CA GLU A 99 -8.97 29.95 -19.97
C GLU A 99 -10.27 30.76 -19.94
N ALA A 100 -11.10 30.59 -18.90
CA ALA A 100 -12.32 31.37 -18.74
C ALA A 100 -12.02 32.86 -18.53
N GLN A 101 -10.98 33.19 -17.75
CA GLN A 101 -10.52 34.57 -17.55
C GLN A 101 -9.99 35.18 -18.84
N GLU A 102 -9.18 34.44 -19.61
CA GLU A 102 -8.65 34.90 -20.90
C GLU A 102 -9.80 35.14 -21.91
N ARG A 103 -10.81 34.25 -21.95
CA ARG A 103 -12.01 34.45 -22.78
C ARG A 103 -12.82 35.68 -22.37
N LEU A 104 -12.99 35.92 -21.07
CA LEU A 104 -13.69 37.10 -20.57
C LEU A 104 -12.93 38.39 -20.91
N ALA A 105 -11.61 38.42 -20.68
CA ALA A 105 -10.75 39.56 -21.00
C ALA A 105 -10.79 39.89 -22.50
N SER A 106 -10.72 38.88 -23.36
CA SER A 106 -10.83 39.03 -24.81
C SER A 106 -12.18 39.65 -25.23
N ARG A 107 -13.29 39.18 -24.65
CA ARG A 107 -14.62 39.73 -24.93
C ARG A 107 -14.77 41.18 -24.47
N LEU A 108 -14.21 41.54 -23.33
CA LEU A 108 -14.22 42.91 -22.83
C LEU A 108 -13.37 43.83 -23.72
N GLY A 109 -12.19 43.36 -24.16
CA GLY A 109 -11.32 44.10 -25.08
C GLY A 109 -11.93 44.32 -26.47
N ALA A 110 -12.84 43.44 -26.92
CA ALA A 110 -13.55 43.61 -28.19
C ALA A 110 -14.73 44.61 -28.13
N LEU A 111 -15.11 45.05 -26.94
CA LEU A 111 -16.23 45.98 -26.71
C LEU A 111 -15.77 47.43 -26.44
N LEU A 112 -14.47 47.67 -26.29
CA LEU A 112 -13.83 48.97 -26.08
C LEU A 112 -13.16 49.46 -27.36
#